data_AF-A0A833E2R9-F1
#
_entry.id   AF-A0A833E2R9-F1
#
_cell.length_a   1.000
_cell.length_b   1.000
_cell.length_c   1.000
_cell.angle_alpha   90.00
_cell.angle_beta   90.00
_cell.angle_gamma   90.00
#
_symmetry.space_group_name_H-M   'P 1'
#
loop_
_entity.id
_entity.type
_entity.pdbx_description
1 polymer ?
#
loop_
_entity_poly.entity_id
_entity_poly.type
_entity_poly.pdbx_seq_one_letter_code
_entity_poly.pdbx_strand_id
1 'polypeptide(L)'
;FKLASLLRKYSKPVIIAANRIDIDIDLAKKNINRLRKEFPDKIIIPTSGYAELILKELDKQGKIFYIPGESSIKINKPLTDKEKKAIEFIENNIFREFGNTGVQTVLDTLVFDILKYIAVFPGGVDKLADKEGRVLPDCFLLKDGSTVLDFAAKVHTDLAKHFIRAIDVRTKKALGRDYKLKHRDVIQIVAGV
;
A
#
# COMPACT_ATOMS: atom_id res chain seq x y z
N PHE A 1 5.43 24.42 -26.22
CA PHE A 1 4.55 23.62 -25.32
C PHE A 1 4.90 22.13 -25.22
N LYS A 2 5.35 21.46 -26.30
CA LYS A 2 5.63 20.00 -26.29
C LYS A 2 6.67 19.55 -25.25
N LEU A 3 7.76 20.31 -25.08
CA LEU A 3 8.78 20.04 -24.06
C LEU A 3 8.21 20.11 -22.63
N ALA A 4 7.44 21.15 -22.30
CA ALA A 4 6.81 21.29 -20.99
C ALA A 4 5.85 20.12 -20.69
N SER A 5 5.09 19.66 -21.69
CA SER A 5 4.20 18.50 -21.53
C SER A 5 4.97 17.20 -21.29
N LEU A 6 6.10 16.99 -21.98
CA LEU A 6 6.97 15.82 -21.78
C LEU A 6 7.64 15.84 -20.41
N LEU A 7 8.20 16.99 -20.01
CA LEU A 7 8.82 17.17 -18.69
C LEU A 7 7.81 16.90 -17.57
N ARG A 8 6.56 17.37 -17.69
CA ARG A 8 5.50 17.06 -16.72
C ARG A 8 5.21 15.55 -16.68
N LYS A 9 5.09 14.89 -17.83
CA LYS A 9 4.83 13.43 -17.88
C LYS A 9 5.93 12.64 -17.16
N TYR A 10 7.19 13.04 -17.30
CA TYR A 10 8.33 12.38 -16.66
C TYR A 10 8.46 12.71 -15.16
N SER A 11 8.41 14.00 -14.81
CA SER A 11 8.64 14.46 -13.43
C SER A 11 7.45 14.26 -12.49
N LYS A 12 6.23 14.17 -13.04
CA LYS A 12 4.97 14.04 -12.30
C LYS A 12 4.16 12.92 -12.93
N PRO A 13 4.47 11.66 -12.62
CA PRO A 13 3.62 10.56 -13.04
C PRO A 13 2.24 10.71 -12.38
N VAL A 14 1.19 10.35 -13.12
CA VAL A 14 -0.21 10.54 -12.71
C VAL A 14 -0.98 9.25 -12.95
N ILE A 15 -1.75 8.86 -11.94
CA ILE A 15 -2.74 7.78 -11.97
C ILE A 15 -4.15 8.37 -11.93
N ILE A 16 -5.11 7.73 -12.60
CA ILE A 16 -6.50 8.18 -12.62
C ILE A 16 -7.32 7.22 -11.75
N ALA A 17 -7.84 7.73 -10.64
CA ALA A 17 -8.88 7.05 -9.87
C ALA A 17 -10.25 7.37 -10.50
N ALA A 18 -10.82 6.42 -11.23
CA ALA A 18 -12.14 6.54 -11.84
C ALA A 18 -13.22 6.32 -10.77
N ASN A 19 -13.46 7.36 -9.97
CA ASN A 19 -14.33 7.31 -8.79
C ASN A 19 -15.83 7.22 -9.15
N ARG A 20 -16.65 6.79 -8.18
CA ARG A 20 -18.12 6.63 -8.23
C ARG A 20 -18.62 5.42 -9.03
N ILE A 21 -17.88 4.31 -8.95
CA ILE A 21 -18.33 3.03 -9.55
C ILE A 21 -19.56 2.43 -8.86
N ASP A 22 -19.91 2.93 -7.67
CA ASP A 22 -21.03 2.49 -6.83
C ASP A 22 -22.41 3.03 -7.24
N ILE A 23 -22.50 4.00 -8.15
CA ILE A 23 -23.80 4.57 -8.57
C ILE A 23 -24.52 3.64 -9.55
N ASP A 24 -23.80 3.22 -10.60
CA ASP A 24 -24.30 2.33 -11.64
C ASP A 24 -23.10 1.59 -12.22
N ILE A 25 -23.06 0.27 -11.99
CA ILE A 25 -21.94 -0.60 -12.35
C ILE A 25 -21.76 -0.68 -13.87
N ASP A 26 -22.85 -0.78 -14.62
CA ASP A 26 -22.81 -0.98 -16.07
C ASP A 26 -22.41 0.32 -16.77
N LEU A 27 -22.93 1.45 -16.29
CA LEU A 27 -22.48 2.76 -16.74
C LEU A 27 -21.02 3.02 -16.35
N ALA A 28 -20.61 2.63 -15.15
CA ALA A 28 -19.23 2.75 -14.70
C ALA A 28 -18.29 1.96 -15.63
N LYS A 29 -18.60 0.70 -15.95
CA LYS A 29 -17.80 -0.12 -16.89
C LYS A 29 -17.69 0.55 -18.27
N LYS A 30 -18.78 1.07 -18.82
CA LYS A 30 -18.77 1.80 -20.09
C LYS A 30 -17.87 3.04 -20.03
N ASN A 31 -17.98 3.82 -18.97
CA ASN A 31 -17.18 5.03 -18.76
C ASN A 31 -15.69 4.72 -18.56
N ILE A 32 -15.36 3.68 -17.79
CA ILE A 32 -13.97 3.23 -17.59
C ILE A 32 -13.37 2.77 -18.93
N ASN A 33 -14.12 2.02 -19.73
CA ASN A 33 -13.67 1.60 -21.05
C ASN A 33 -13.47 2.79 -21.99
N ARG A 34 -14.33 3.81 -21.94
CA ARG A 34 -14.13 5.06 -22.67
C ARG A 34 -12.86 5.78 -22.22
N LEU A 35 -12.65 5.93 -20.92
CA LEU A 35 -11.45 6.56 -20.35
C LEU A 35 -10.17 5.84 -20.75
N ARG A 36 -10.17 4.50 -20.75
CA ARG A 36 -9.01 3.69 -21.20
C ARG A 36 -8.68 3.92 -22.68
N LYS A 37 -9.69 4.13 -23.53
CA LYS A 37 -9.50 4.45 -24.95
C LYS A 37 -8.99 5.88 -25.17
N GLU A 38 -9.47 6.82 -24.37
CA GLU A 38 -9.09 8.25 -24.47
C GLU A 38 -7.69 8.52 -23.89
N PHE A 39 -7.31 7.80 -22.84
CA PHE A 39 -6.03 7.95 -22.14
C PHE A 39 -5.24 6.62 -22.10
N PRO A 40 -4.79 6.09 -23.25
CA PRO A 40 -4.10 4.79 -23.31
C PRO A 40 -2.77 4.79 -22.54
N ASP A 41 -2.12 5.95 -22.44
CA ASP A 41 -0.85 6.12 -21.70
C ASP A 41 -1.04 6.20 -20.17
N LYS A 42 -2.27 6.12 -19.66
CA LYS A 42 -2.59 6.35 -18.25
C LYS A 42 -3.10 5.08 -17.59
N ILE A 43 -2.63 4.87 -16.37
CA ILE A 43 -3.17 3.83 -15.49
C ILE A 43 -4.49 4.37 -14.92
N ILE A 44 -5.57 3.62 -15.15
CA ILE A 44 -6.92 3.96 -14.72
C ILE A 44 -7.45 2.84 -13.85
N ILE A 45 -7.76 3.17 -12.61
CA ILE A 45 -8.25 2.21 -11.62
C ILE A 45 -9.70 2.59 -11.27
N PRO A 46 -10.67 1.66 -11.40
CA PRO A 46 -12.04 1.86 -10.92
C PRO A 46 -12.02 2.08 -9.42
N THR A 47 -12.77 3.06 -8.91
CA THR A 47 -12.75 3.36 -7.48
C THR A 47 -14.13 3.72 -6.93
N SER A 48 -14.43 3.28 -5.71
CA SER A 48 -15.52 3.81 -4.90
C SER A 48 -14.96 4.33 -3.58
N GLY A 49 -14.81 5.66 -3.49
CA GLY A 49 -14.47 6.30 -2.23
C GLY A 49 -15.58 6.19 -1.18
N TYR A 50 -16.84 6.10 -1.62
CA TYR A 50 -17.98 5.97 -0.72
C TYR A 50 -18.03 4.60 -0.04
N ALA A 51 -17.85 3.52 -0.81
CA ALA A 51 -17.75 2.17 -0.25
C ALA A 51 -16.58 2.05 0.72
N GLU A 52 -15.40 2.55 0.35
CA GLU A 52 -14.21 2.52 1.21
C GLU A 52 -14.42 3.28 2.53
N LEU A 53 -15.12 4.42 2.49
CA LEU A 53 -15.44 5.19 3.68
C LEU A 53 -16.34 4.40 4.64
N ILE A 54 -17.41 3.78 4.13
CA ILE A 54 -18.33 2.97 4.94
C ILE A 54 -17.58 1.83 5.62
N LEU A 55 -16.76 1.09 4.87
CA LEU A 55 -16.01 -0.04 5.43
C LEU A 55 -15.06 0.41 6.53
N LYS A 56 -14.33 1.52 6.31
CA LYS A 56 -13.43 2.09 7.33
C LYS A 56 -14.16 2.58 8.57
N GLU A 57 -15.35 3.17 8.42
CA GLU A 57 -16.15 3.61 9.56
C GLU A 57 -16.67 2.43 10.39
N LEU A 58 -17.15 1.37 9.73
CA LEU A 58 -17.63 0.16 10.41
C LEU A 58 -16.51 -0.61 11.11
N ASP A 59 -15.33 -0.66 10.49
CA ASP A 59 -14.13 -1.25 11.08
C ASP A 59 -13.66 -0.45 12.30
N LYS A 60 -13.63 0.88 12.19
CA LYS A 60 -13.31 1.79 13.31
C LYS A 60 -14.29 1.65 14.49
N GLN A 61 -15.56 1.32 14.22
CA GLN A 61 -16.56 1.03 15.25
C GLN A 61 -16.43 -0.39 15.84
N GLY A 62 -15.51 -1.21 15.31
CA GLY A 62 -15.31 -2.60 15.68
C GLY A 62 -16.50 -3.50 15.34
N LYS A 63 -17.33 -3.09 14.38
CA LYS A 63 -18.48 -3.88 13.92
C LYS A 63 -18.08 -4.92 12.89
N ILE A 64 -17.12 -4.56 12.06
CA ILE A 64 -16.47 -5.47 11.11
C ILE A 64 -14.97 -5.48 11.37
N PHE A 65 -14.29 -6.44 10.75
CA PHE A 65 -12.86 -6.43 10.51
C PHE A 65 -12.64 -6.38 9.00
N TYR A 66 -12.04 -5.28 8.53
CA TYR A 66 -11.78 -5.01 7.13
C TYR A 66 -10.33 -4.56 6.92
N ILE A 67 -9.64 -5.21 5.98
CA ILE A 67 -8.31 -4.80 5.55
C ILE A 67 -8.47 -4.01 4.24
N PRO A 68 -8.04 -2.74 4.18
CA PRO A 68 -8.13 -1.93 2.95
C PRO A 68 -7.54 -2.65 1.73
N GLY A 69 -8.31 -2.71 0.64
CA GLY A 69 -7.89 -3.36 -0.60
C GLY A 69 -8.23 -4.84 -0.70
N GLU A 70 -8.63 -5.49 0.40
CA GLU A 70 -9.19 -6.84 0.36
C GLU A 70 -10.65 -6.82 -0.07
N SER A 71 -11.10 -7.98 -0.57
CA SER A 71 -12.48 -8.24 -1.00
C SER A 71 -13.27 -9.04 0.03
N SER A 72 -12.72 -9.24 1.24
CA SER A 72 -13.33 -10.03 2.30
C SER A 72 -13.58 -9.19 3.54
N ILE A 73 -14.77 -9.31 4.10
CA ILE A 73 -15.19 -8.60 5.31
C ILE A 73 -15.58 -9.63 6.36
N LYS A 74 -15.07 -9.49 7.59
CA LYS A 74 -15.50 -10.32 8.73
C LYS A 74 -16.42 -9.52 9.62
N ILE A 75 -17.61 -10.03 9.89
CA ILE A 75 -18.59 -9.35 10.76
C ILE A 75 -18.31 -9.79 12.22
N ASN A 76 -18.02 -8.83 13.09
CA ASN A 76 -17.71 -9.07 14.50
C ASN A 76 -18.89 -8.77 15.43
N LYS A 77 -19.79 -7.87 15.03
CA LYS A 77 -20.95 -7.45 15.82
C LYS A 77 -22.21 -7.39 14.96
N PRO A 78 -23.42 -7.46 15.56
CA PRO A 78 -24.65 -7.25 14.82
C PRO A 78 -24.68 -5.87 14.18
N LEU A 79 -24.98 -5.86 12.88
CA LEU A 79 -25.14 -4.67 12.06
C LEU A 79 -26.61 -4.26 11.98
N THR A 80 -26.86 -2.97 11.84
CA THR A 80 -28.20 -2.45 11.50
C THR A 80 -28.60 -2.86 10.09
N ASP A 81 -29.90 -2.86 9.77
CA ASP A 81 -30.38 -3.25 8.44
C ASP A 81 -29.82 -2.36 7.32
N LYS A 82 -29.55 -1.09 7.60
CA LYS A 82 -28.91 -0.18 6.65
C LYS A 82 -27.46 -0.58 6.37
N GLU A 83 -26.71 -0.92 7.41
CA GLU A 83 -25.31 -1.33 7.30
C GLU A 83 -25.18 -2.69 6.60
N LYS A 84 -26.06 -3.65 6.91
CA LYS A 84 -26.12 -4.94 6.21
C LYS A 84 -26.34 -4.75 4.72
N LYS A 85 -27.36 -3.98 4.34
CA LYS A 85 -27.65 -3.66 2.93
C LYS A 85 -26.47 -2.97 2.24
N ALA A 86 -25.76 -2.08 2.94
CA ALA A 86 -24.58 -1.42 2.39
C ALA A 86 -23.43 -2.42 2.14
N ILE A 87 -23.14 -3.31 3.10
CA ILE A 87 -22.11 -4.35 2.92
C ILE A 87 -22.50 -5.32 1.81
N GLU A 88 -23.73 -5.82 1.81
CA GLU A 88 -24.24 -6.72 0.77
C GLU A 88 -24.15 -6.06 -0.62
N PHE A 89 -24.45 -4.77 -0.71
CA PHE A 89 -24.26 -4.01 -1.94
C PHE A 89 -22.78 -4.00 -2.35
N ILE A 90 -21.87 -3.66 -1.44
CA ILE A 90 -20.43 -3.58 -1.74
C ILE A 90 -19.89 -4.95 -2.18
N GLU A 91 -20.22 -6.03 -1.49
CA GLU A 91 -19.75 -7.38 -1.81
C GLU A 91 -20.29 -7.86 -3.16
N ASN A 92 -21.60 -7.75 -3.38
CA ASN A 92 -22.24 -8.30 -4.57
C ASN A 92 -21.99 -7.49 -5.84
N ASN A 93 -21.82 -6.16 -5.70
CA ASN A 93 -21.71 -5.26 -6.84
C ASN A 93 -20.28 -4.78 -7.06
N ILE A 94 -19.59 -4.34 -6.01
CA ILE A 94 -18.26 -3.73 -6.17
C ILE A 94 -17.18 -4.80 -6.16
N PHE A 95 -17.13 -5.64 -5.13
CA PHE A 95 -16.09 -6.67 -5.04
C PHE A 95 -16.22 -7.72 -6.13
N ARG A 96 -17.44 -8.15 -6.43
CA ARG A 96 -17.67 -9.13 -7.50
C ARG A 96 -17.22 -8.63 -8.88
N GLU A 97 -17.44 -7.36 -9.19
CA GLU A 97 -17.22 -6.81 -10.53
C GLU A 97 -15.84 -6.16 -10.71
N PHE A 98 -15.32 -5.54 -9.65
CA PHE A 98 -14.06 -4.77 -9.68
C PHE A 98 -12.98 -5.35 -8.76
N GLY A 99 -13.28 -6.41 -8.00
CA GLY A 99 -12.37 -7.06 -7.07
C GLY A 99 -12.32 -6.38 -5.70
N ASN A 100 -12.14 -5.07 -5.66
CA ASN A 100 -12.09 -4.29 -4.41
C ASN A 100 -12.65 -2.87 -4.60
N THR A 101 -12.58 -2.03 -3.57
CA THR A 101 -13.03 -0.62 -3.64
C THR A 101 -12.16 0.25 -4.55
N GLY A 102 -10.96 -0.21 -4.93
CA GLY A 102 -10.02 0.49 -5.79
C GLY A 102 -9.16 1.55 -5.10
N VAL A 103 -9.53 2.03 -3.91
CA VAL A 103 -8.79 3.11 -3.23
C VAL A 103 -7.38 2.65 -2.85
N GLN A 104 -7.27 1.51 -2.17
CA GLN A 104 -5.96 0.97 -1.78
C GLN A 104 -5.14 0.59 -3.02
N THR A 105 -5.78 0.02 -4.05
CA THR A 105 -5.13 -0.31 -5.33
C THR A 105 -4.49 0.92 -5.97
N VAL A 106 -5.17 2.08 -5.95
CA VAL A 106 -4.59 3.35 -6.46
C VAL A 106 -3.33 3.73 -5.69
N LEU A 107 -3.36 3.64 -4.36
CA LEU A 107 -2.22 3.98 -3.51
C LEU A 107 -1.06 3.03 -3.75
N ASP A 108 -1.32 1.72 -3.75
CA ASP A 108 -0.30 0.68 -3.91
C ASP A 108 0.36 0.79 -5.29
N THR A 109 -0.43 0.92 -6.36
CA THR A 109 0.12 1.11 -7.71
C THR A 109 0.92 2.41 -7.81
N LEU A 110 0.48 3.50 -7.18
CA LEU A 110 1.24 4.74 -7.20
C LEU A 110 2.60 4.59 -6.46
N VAL A 111 2.60 3.99 -5.28
CA VAL A 111 3.78 3.87 -4.43
C VAL A 111 4.76 2.84 -5.00
N PHE A 112 4.29 1.64 -5.30
CA PHE A 112 5.15 0.50 -5.63
C PHE A 112 5.40 0.39 -7.14
N ASP A 113 4.39 0.62 -7.99
CA ASP A 113 4.56 0.41 -9.43
C ASP A 113 5.06 1.65 -10.17
N ILE A 114 4.58 2.83 -9.79
CA ILE A 114 4.91 4.09 -10.46
C ILE A 114 6.15 4.73 -9.84
N LEU A 115 6.11 4.99 -8.54
CA LEU A 115 7.20 5.65 -7.83
C LEU A 115 8.34 4.69 -7.48
N LYS A 116 8.14 3.38 -7.68
CA LYS A 116 9.14 2.32 -7.43
C LYS A 116 9.70 2.39 -6.02
N TYR A 117 8.84 2.62 -5.03
CA TYR A 117 9.25 2.46 -3.63
C TYR A 117 9.23 0.99 -3.24
N ILE A 118 10.04 0.65 -2.24
CA ILE A 118 10.07 -0.64 -1.57
C ILE A 118 9.70 -0.45 -0.10
N ALA A 119 8.94 -1.39 0.45
CA ALA A 119 8.62 -1.44 1.87
C ALA A 119 9.69 -2.25 2.59
N VAL A 120 10.34 -1.68 3.60
CA VAL A 120 11.39 -2.33 4.39
C VAL A 120 11.03 -2.20 5.87
N PHE A 121 11.17 -3.29 6.61
CA PHE A 121 10.73 -3.40 7.99
C PHE A 121 11.94 -3.53 8.92
N PRO A 122 12.02 -2.78 10.03
CA PRO A 122 12.95 -3.07 11.09
C PRO A 122 12.47 -4.31 11.86
N GLY A 123 13.38 -5.21 12.21
CA GLY A 123 13.06 -6.41 12.99
C GLY A 123 14.19 -6.87 13.88
N GLY A 124 13.87 -7.70 14.87
CA GLY A 124 14.86 -8.42 15.67
C GLY A 124 15.10 -9.84 15.13
N VAL A 125 16.34 -10.34 15.24
CA VAL A 125 16.73 -11.68 14.77
C VAL A 125 16.00 -12.81 15.50
N ASP A 126 15.67 -12.63 16.78
CA ASP A 126 15.02 -13.67 17.59
C ASP A 126 13.50 -13.60 17.60
N LYS A 127 12.93 -12.42 17.37
CA LYS A 127 11.49 -12.19 17.23
C LYS A 127 11.29 -11.11 16.18
N LEU A 128 10.28 -11.28 15.32
CA LEU A 128 9.73 -10.21 14.48
C LEU A 128 9.12 -9.05 15.29
N ALA A 129 9.37 -9.00 16.61
CA ALA A 129 8.84 -8.05 17.53
C ALA A 129 9.92 -7.08 18.01
N ASP A 130 9.50 -5.86 18.33
CA ASP A 130 10.33 -4.87 19.02
C ASP A 130 10.56 -5.25 20.50
N LYS A 131 11.27 -4.38 21.23
CA LYS A 131 11.53 -4.54 22.66
C LYS A 131 10.24 -4.57 23.51
N GLU A 132 9.13 -4.06 22.99
CA GLU A 132 7.82 -4.01 23.66
C GLU A 132 6.92 -5.19 23.25
N GLY A 133 7.40 -6.11 22.41
CA GLY A 133 6.65 -7.28 21.95
C GLY A 133 5.72 -7.01 20.77
N ARG A 134 5.74 -5.81 20.16
CA ARG A 134 4.95 -5.47 18.98
C ARG A 134 5.60 -6.06 17.73
N VAL A 135 4.87 -6.89 17.00
CA VAL A 135 5.35 -7.52 15.76
C VAL A 135 5.39 -6.49 14.63
N LEU A 136 6.59 -6.23 14.07
CA LEU A 136 6.86 -5.31 12.96
C LEU A 136 6.13 -3.96 13.10
N PRO A 137 6.47 -3.16 14.12
CA PRO A 137 5.72 -1.94 14.43
C PRO A 137 5.82 -0.89 13.32
N ASP A 138 6.95 -0.85 12.62
CA ASP A 138 7.25 0.18 11.63
C ASP A 138 7.43 -0.40 10.22
N CYS A 139 7.08 0.41 9.22
CA CYS A 139 7.32 0.12 7.81
C CYS A 139 7.88 1.37 7.13
N PHE A 140 9.08 1.27 6.57
CA PHE A 140 9.73 2.37 5.87
C PHE A 140 9.61 2.18 4.36
N LEU A 141 9.21 3.25 3.68
CA LEU A 141 9.24 3.33 2.22
C LEU A 141 10.56 3.95 1.77
N LEU A 142 11.34 3.18 1.01
CA LEU A 142 12.60 3.60 0.39
C LEU A 142 12.49 3.51 -1.13
N LYS A 143 13.34 4.22 -1.86
CA LYS A 143 13.38 4.06 -3.32
C LYS A 143 14.00 2.71 -3.68
N ASP A 144 13.58 2.14 -4.80
CA ASP A 144 14.23 0.97 -5.35
C ASP A 144 15.73 1.23 -5.56
N GLY A 145 16.55 0.24 -5.22
CA GLY A 145 18.00 0.34 -5.20
C GLY A 145 18.62 0.96 -3.95
N SER A 146 17.84 1.42 -2.96
CA SER A 146 18.36 1.83 -1.65
C SER A 146 19.13 0.71 -0.95
N THR A 147 20.16 1.10 -0.21
CA THR A 147 21.05 0.20 0.51
C THR A 147 20.65 0.04 1.97
N VAL A 148 21.23 -0.95 2.64
CA VAL A 148 21.12 -1.11 4.10
C VAL A 148 21.55 0.17 4.84
N LEU A 149 22.60 0.84 4.37
CA LEU A 149 23.06 2.09 4.99
C LEU A 149 22.01 3.21 4.86
N ASP A 150 21.35 3.32 3.70
CA ASP A 150 20.26 4.28 3.50
C ASP A 150 19.08 4.01 4.44
N PHE A 151 18.77 2.73 4.65
CA PHE A 151 17.75 2.32 5.62
C PHE A 151 18.16 2.68 7.05
N ALA A 152 19.42 2.43 7.43
CA ALA A 152 19.92 2.83 8.75
C ALA A 152 19.80 4.34 8.96
N ALA A 153 20.20 5.14 7.97
CA ALA A 153 20.07 6.60 8.03
C ALA A 153 18.61 7.07 8.09
N LYS A 154 17.70 6.34 7.43
CA LYS A 154 16.25 6.62 7.45
C LYS A 154 15.62 6.33 8.81
N VAL A 155 16.10 5.30 9.52
CA VAL A 155 15.65 4.98 10.89
C VAL A 155 16.25 5.99 11.87
N HIS A 156 17.56 6.14 11.90
CA HIS A 156 18.25 7.16 12.71
C HIS A 156 19.67 7.41 12.18
N THR A 157 20.09 8.67 12.10
CA THR A 157 21.41 9.03 11.55
C THR A 157 22.58 8.39 12.31
N ASP A 158 22.47 8.21 13.62
CA ASP A 158 23.52 7.57 14.41
C ASP A 158 23.66 6.05 14.15
N LEU A 159 22.57 5.36 13.79
CA LEU A 159 22.66 3.95 13.36
C LEU A 159 23.46 3.80 12.07
N ALA A 160 23.43 4.81 11.20
CA ALA A 160 24.24 4.85 9.99
C ALA A 160 25.71 5.14 10.28
N LYS A 161 26.00 6.07 11.20
CA LYS A 161 27.38 6.43 11.58
C LYS A 161 28.12 5.27 12.24
N HIS A 162 27.46 4.57 13.15
CA HIS A 162 28.03 3.48 13.92
C HIS A 162 27.68 2.10 13.32
N PHE A 163 27.36 2.04 12.03
CA PHE A 163 26.96 0.80 11.37
C PHE A 163 28.08 -0.26 11.41
N ILE A 164 27.79 -1.44 11.95
CA ILE A 164 28.70 -2.59 11.93
C ILE A 164 28.27 -3.57 10.85
N ARG A 165 27.02 -4.03 10.92
CA ARG A 165 26.43 -4.98 9.97
C ARG A 165 24.92 -4.92 10.04
N ALA A 166 24.27 -5.47 9.01
CA ALA A 166 22.85 -5.78 9.07
C ALA A 166 22.64 -7.29 9.08
N ILE A 167 21.46 -7.70 9.51
CA ILE A 167 21.03 -9.10 9.47
C ILE A 167 19.66 -9.15 8.82
N ASP A 168 19.52 -9.97 7.79
CA ASP A 168 18.21 -10.35 7.27
C ASP A 168 17.56 -11.31 8.27
N VAL A 169 16.46 -10.89 8.87
CA VAL A 169 15.77 -11.65 9.92
C VAL A 169 15.19 -12.97 9.38
N ARG A 170 14.84 -13.05 8.09
CA ARG A 170 14.26 -14.26 7.49
C ARG A 170 15.31 -15.33 7.25
N THR A 171 16.44 -14.95 6.67
CA THR A 171 17.52 -15.88 6.33
C THR A 171 18.57 -16.03 7.42
N LYS A 172 18.53 -15.14 8.43
CA LYS A 172 19.54 -14.98 9.48
C LYS A 172 20.96 -14.72 8.95
N LYS A 173 21.08 -14.27 7.70
CA LYS A 173 22.36 -13.97 7.06
C LYS A 173 22.80 -12.56 7.39
N ALA A 174 24.09 -12.41 7.66
CA ALA A 174 24.70 -11.09 7.76
C ALA A 174 24.74 -10.44 6.38
N LEU A 175 24.36 -9.17 6.32
CA LEU A 175 24.35 -8.33 5.13
C LEU A 175 25.36 -7.19 5.31
N GLY A 176 26.08 -6.89 4.23
CA GLY A 176 26.97 -5.74 4.17
C GLY A 176 26.21 -4.43 4.01
N ARG A 177 26.90 -3.31 4.24
CA ARG A 177 26.37 -1.96 4.10
C ARG A 177 25.79 -1.67 2.70
N ASP A 178 26.43 -2.23 1.67
CA ASP A 178 26.13 -2.00 0.25
C ASP A 178 25.06 -2.96 -0.31
N TYR A 179 24.49 -3.81 0.55
CA TYR A 179 23.41 -4.70 0.13
C TYR A 179 22.20 -3.87 -0.31
N LYS A 180 21.74 -4.12 -1.54
CA LYS A 180 20.54 -3.49 -2.09
C LYS A 180 19.30 -4.14 -1.49
N LEU A 181 18.51 -3.33 -0.80
CA LEU A 181 17.28 -3.77 -0.16
C LEU A 181 16.25 -4.18 -1.20
N LYS A 182 15.48 -5.19 -0.85
CA LYS A 182 14.37 -5.70 -1.67
C LYS A 182 13.05 -5.38 -1.00
N HIS A 183 11.99 -5.40 -1.81
CA HIS A 183 10.64 -5.21 -1.32
C HIS A 183 10.29 -6.26 -0.26
N ARG A 184 9.82 -5.80 0.90
CA ARG A 184 9.49 -6.57 2.11
C ARG A 184 10.67 -7.22 2.81
N ASP A 185 11.88 -6.68 2.66
CA ASP A 185 13.00 -7.09 3.50
C ASP A 185 12.73 -6.73 4.97
N VAL A 186 13.15 -7.63 5.87
CA VAL A 186 13.09 -7.44 7.32
C VAL A 186 14.52 -7.40 7.82
N ILE A 187 14.97 -6.22 8.22
CA ILE A 187 16.39 -5.95 8.48
C ILE A 187 16.58 -5.55 9.94
N GLN A 188 17.48 -6.26 10.62
CA GLN A 188 18.05 -5.79 11.88
C GLN A 188 19.34 -5.04 11.60
N ILE A 189 19.42 -3.78 12.06
CA ILE A 189 20.67 -3.02 12.03
C ILE A 189 21.42 -3.28 13.33
N VAL A 190 22.69 -3.66 13.22
CA VAL A 190 23.62 -3.76 14.34
C VAL A 190 24.58 -2.59 14.24
N ALA A 191 24.45 -1.65 15.18
CA ALA A 191 25.35 -0.52 15.32
C ALA A 191 26.21 -0.68 16.57
N GLY A 192 27.43 -0.17 16.52
CA GLY A 192 28.30 -0.01 17.67
C GLY A 192 27.77 1.06 18.62
N VAL A 193 28.12 0.94 19.89
CA VAL A 193 27.94 2.01 20.88
C VAL A 193 28.96 3.11 20.60
#